data_AF-A0A8T5KNK9-F1
#
_entry.id   AF-A0A8T5KNK9-F1
#
_cell.length_a   1.000
_cell.length_b   1.000
_cell.length_c   1.000
_cell.angle_alpha   90.00
_cell.angle_beta   90.00
_cell.angle_gamma   90.00
#
_symmetry.space_group_name_H-M   'P 1'
#
loop_
_entity.id
_entity.type
_entity.pdbx_description
1 polymer ?
#
loop_
_entity_poly.entity_id
_entity_poly.type
_entity_poly.pdbx_seq_one_letter_code
_entity_poly.pdbx_strand_id
1 'polypeptide(L)'
;MSQSFKAAKNSIKETHALLDSLGDMVRNDFKKNFSGLEESLNQRIDDAEKAILESSKAREAMVAGVGSMKKSIEKAQRKFSKSNNLDELRLTLTEIFEDIDRLKLANDKISDDISLVLHPNMSAVESIERFASDLQRFAGTWERLARDIDQSITDLCDDQDPSELIDLEQYISNQGFDKLVGRSVKSVESE
;
A
#
# COMPACT_ATOMS: atom_id res chain seq x y z
N MET A 1 7.89 -45.67 12.78
CA MET A 1 9.35 -45.59 12.53
C MET A 1 9.86 -44.40 13.32
N SER A 2 10.58 -44.62 14.42
CA SER A 2 11.12 -43.53 15.25
C SER A 2 12.06 -42.64 14.43
N GLN A 3 11.90 -41.31 14.47
CA GLN A 3 12.83 -40.41 13.80
C GLN A 3 14.25 -40.59 14.37
N SER A 4 15.23 -40.85 13.51
CA SER A 4 16.62 -40.85 13.95
C SER A 4 17.03 -39.46 14.43
N PHE A 5 17.96 -39.37 15.40
CA PHE A 5 18.53 -38.09 15.85
C PHE A 5 19.01 -37.18 14.70
N LYS A 6 19.57 -37.79 13.65
CA LYS A 6 20.02 -37.07 12.45
C LYS A 6 18.86 -36.49 11.65
N ALA A 7 17.75 -37.22 11.54
CA ALA A 7 16.53 -36.75 10.89
C ALA A 7 15.92 -35.58 11.66
N ALA A 8 15.73 -35.72 12.98
CA ALA A 8 15.24 -34.64 13.84
C ALA A 8 16.10 -33.37 13.75
N LYS A 9 17.44 -33.53 13.77
CA LYS A 9 18.37 -32.40 13.59
C LYS A 9 18.24 -31.71 12.23
N ASN A 10 17.93 -32.45 11.18
CA ASN A 10 17.70 -31.87 9.86
C ASN A 10 16.35 -31.15 9.80
N SER A 11 15.28 -31.76 10.30
CA SER A 11 13.95 -31.15 10.34
C SER A 11 13.95 -29.87 11.17
N ILE A 12 14.66 -29.80 12.31
CA ILE A 12 14.84 -28.54 13.06
C ILE A 12 15.49 -27.44 12.21
N LYS A 13 16.48 -27.77 11.38
CA LYS A 13 17.09 -26.79 10.47
C LYS A 13 16.11 -26.32 9.41
N GLU A 14 15.27 -27.21 8.91
CA GLU A 14 14.21 -26.88 7.96
C GLU A 14 13.17 -25.95 8.60
N THR A 15 12.76 -26.21 9.85
CA THR A 15 11.90 -25.31 10.64
C THR A 15 12.52 -23.92 10.81
N HIS A 16 13.82 -23.84 11.10
CA HIS A 16 14.53 -22.56 11.16
C HIS A 16 14.54 -21.83 9.81
N ALA A 17 14.72 -22.56 8.71
CA ALA A 17 14.66 -21.96 7.37
C ALA A 17 13.26 -21.42 7.04
N LEU A 18 12.19 -22.10 7.49
CA LEU A 18 10.82 -21.60 7.37
C LEU A 18 10.62 -20.31 8.16
N LEU A 19 11.14 -20.24 9.39
CA LEU A 19 11.10 -19.04 10.23
C LEU A 19 11.83 -17.86 9.58
N ASP A 20 13.04 -18.08 9.08
CA ASP A 20 13.82 -17.05 8.38
C ASP A 20 13.06 -16.57 7.13
N SER A 21 12.51 -17.50 6.34
CA SER A 21 11.72 -17.17 5.16
C SER A 21 10.46 -16.36 5.49
N LEU A 22 9.77 -16.68 6.58
CA LEU A 22 8.62 -15.90 7.05
C LEU A 22 9.05 -14.49 7.45
N GLY A 23 10.13 -14.35 8.22
CA GLY A 23 10.66 -13.05 8.63
C GLY A 23 11.03 -12.16 7.45
N ASP A 24 11.71 -12.71 6.45
CA ASP A 24 12.07 -12.00 5.23
C ASP A 24 10.84 -11.61 4.40
N MET A 25 9.85 -12.51 4.29
CA MET A 25 8.61 -12.24 3.57
C MET A 25 7.85 -11.08 4.21
N VAL A 26 7.62 -11.14 5.54
CA VAL A 26 6.94 -10.07 6.29
C VAL A 26 7.63 -8.73 6.09
N ARG A 27 8.97 -8.71 6.22
CA ARG A 27 9.76 -7.50 6.08
C ARG A 27 9.65 -6.91 4.68
N ASN A 28 9.75 -7.75 3.65
CA ASN A 28 9.71 -7.33 2.25
C ASN A 28 8.32 -6.84 1.84
N ASP A 29 7.28 -7.57 2.22
CA ASP A 29 5.88 -7.22 1.97
C ASP A 29 5.53 -5.88 2.62
N PHE A 30 5.87 -5.70 3.90
CA PHE A 30 5.63 -4.43 4.60
C PHE A 30 6.40 -3.28 3.94
N LYS A 31 7.69 -3.47 3.68
CA LYS A 31 8.54 -2.46 3.05
C LYS A 31 7.98 -2.02 1.70
N LYS A 32 7.61 -2.98 0.85
CA LYS A 32 7.07 -2.71 -0.50
C LYS A 32 5.71 -2.01 -0.44
N ASN A 33 4.82 -2.48 0.44
CA ASN A 33 3.49 -1.89 0.58
C ASN A 33 3.57 -0.46 1.12
N PHE A 34 4.40 -0.26 2.15
CA PHE A 34 4.62 1.05 2.74
C PHE A 34 5.25 2.04 1.75
N SER A 35 6.28 1.63 1.02
CA SER A 35 6.88 2.49 -0.01
C SER A 35 5.88 2.85 -1.11
N GLY A 36 5.00 1.92 -1.50
CA GLY A 36 3.96 2.19 -2.48
C GLY A 36 2.90 3.18 -1.98
N LEU A 37 2.55 3.11 -0.68
CA LEU A 37 1.69 4.10 -0.04
C LEU A 37 2.35 5.48 -0.02
N GLU A 38 3.60 5.56 0.44
CA GLU A 38 4.35 6.83 0.49
C GLU A 38 4.48 7.46 -0.90
N GLU A 39 4.83 6.68 -1.92
CA GLU A 39 4.91 7.15 -3.31
C GLU A 39 3.56 7.69 -3.79
N SER A 40 2.47 6.96 -3.54
CA SER A 40 1.12 7.41 -3.92
C SER A 40 0.71 8.71 -3.22
N LEU A 41 1.03 8.88 -1.94
CA LEU A 41 0.67 10.08 -1.18
C LEU A 41 1.53 11.28 -1.57
N ASN A 42 2.84 11.07 -1.76
CA ASN A 42 3.76 12.12 -2.23
C ASN A 42 3.38 12.60 -3.63
N GLN A 43 3.13 11.68 -4.57
CA GLN A 43 2.71 12.04 -5.91
C GLN A 43 1.43 12.90 -5.90
N ARG A 44 0.48 12.56 -5.02
CA ARG A 44 -0.75 13.35 -4.87
C ARG A 44 -0.47 14.77 -4.36
N ILE A 45 0.43 14.91 -3.40
CA ILE A 45 0.82 16.23 -2.87
C ILE A 45 1.53 17.02 -3.96
N ASP A 46 2.47 16.41 -4.69
CA ASP A 46 3.24 17.06 -5.76
C ASP A 46 2.31 17.55 -6.89
N ASP A 47 1.36 16.72 -7.31
CA ASP A 47 0.37 17.08 -8.32
C ASP A 47 -0.53 18.22 -7.86
N ALA A 48 -0.97 18.18 -6.60
CA ALA A 48 -1.78 19.23 -6.00
C ALA A 48 -1.01 20.55 -5.87
N GLU A 49 0.22 20.49 -5.38
CA GLU A 49 1.11 21.64 -5.23
C GLU A 49 1.32 22.30 -6.60
N LYS A 50 1.67 21.52 -7.62
CA LYS A 50 1.87 22.03 -8.97
C LYS A 50 0.63 22.76 -9.49
N ALA A 51 -0.55 22.15 -9.41
CA ALA A 51 -1.78 22.76 -9.90
C ALA A 51 -2.15 24.04 -9.12
N ILE A 52 -1.97 24.04 -7.80
CA ILE A 52 -2.23 25.22 -6.95
C ILE A 52 -1.28 26.37 -7.31
N LEU A 53 0.02 26.10 -7.45
CA LEU A 53 1.01 27.11 -7.78
C LEU A 53 0.80 27.68 -9.20
N GLU A 54 0.54 26.82 -10.18
CA GLU A 54 0.25 27.24 -11.55
C GLU A 54 -1.03 28.08 -11.61
N SER A 55 -2.09 27.66 -10.92
CA SER A 55 -3.34 28.41 -10.80
C SER A 55 -3.14 29.77 -10.13
N SER A 56 -2.39 29.84 -9.03
CA SER A 56 -2.10 31.08 -8.33
C SER A 56 -1.35 32.06 -9.22
N LYS A 57 -0.28 31.60 -9.89
CA LYS A 57 0.51 32.43 -10.82
C LYS A 57 -0.34 32.94 -11.98
N ALA A 58 -1.17 32.08 -12.56
CA ALA A 58 -2.03 32.46 -13.66
C ALA A 58 -3.09 33.48 -13.22
N ARG A 59 -3.69 33.32 -12.03
CA ARG A 59 -4.63 34.29 -11.45
C ARG A 59 -3.98 35.65 -11.21
N GLU A 60 -2.74 35.70 -10.71
CA GLU A 60 -1.99 36.96 -10.57
C GLU A 60 -1.79 37.66 -11.92
N ALA A 61 -1.39 36.91 -12.95
CA ALA A 61 -1.22 37.43 -14.30
C ALA A 61 -2.55 37.96 -14.88
N MET A 62 -3.66 37.27 -14.65
CA MET A 62 -4.99 37.73 -15.05
C MET A 62 -5.37 39.04 -14.36
N VAL A 63 -5.16 39.15 -13.04
CA VAL A 63 -5.44 40.38 -12.29
C VAL A 63 -4.63 41.56 -12.84
N ALA A 64 -3.35 41.35 -13.15
CA ALA A 64 -2.51 42.36 -13.78
C ALA A 64 -3.00 42.74 -15.19
N GLY A 65 -3.43 41.75 -15.98
CA GLY A 65 -4.03 41.94 -17.31
C GLY A 65 -5.31 42.80 -17.22
N VAL A 66 -6.23 42.44 -16.33
CA VAL A 66 -7.46 43.20 -16.06
C VAL A 66 -7.16 44.63 -15.63
N GLY A 67 -6.19 44.82 -14.73
CA GLY A 67 -5.74 46.15 -14.32
C GLY A 67 -5.20 46.99 -15.48
N SER A 68 -4.50 46.36 -16.42
CA SER A 68 -3.94 47.02 -17.60
C SER A 68 -5.02 47.38 -18.62
N MET A 69 -5.96 46.47 -18.89
CA MET A 69 -7.13 46.72 -19.74
C MET A 69 -7.96 47.89 -19.21
N LYS A 70 -8.24 47.94 -17.90
CA LYS A 70 -8.96 49.05 -17.28
C LYS A 70 -8.26 50.39 -17.54
N LYS A 71 -6.94 50.46 -17.40
CA LYS A 71 -6.15 51.67 -17.72
C LYS A 71 -6.25 52.04 -19.21
N SER A 72 -6.29 51.06 -20.11
CA SER A 72 -6.48 51.29 -21.55
C SER A 72 -7.87 51.89 -21.85
N ILE A 73 -8.93 51.38 -21.22
CA ILE A 73 -10.29 51.95 -21.32
C ILE A 73 -10.28 53.41 -20.85
N GLU A 74 -9.73 53.68 -19.65
CA GLU A 74 -9.70 55.03 -19.09
C GLU A 74 -8.94 56.01 -20.00
N LYS A 75 -7.83 55.57 -20.61
CA LYS A 75 -7.07 56.38 -21.59
C LYS A 75 -7.88 56.63 -22.87
N ALA A 76 -8.51 55.59 -23.43
CA ALA A 76 -9.33 55.72 -24.64
C ALA A 76 -10.52 56.64 -24.41
N GLN A 77 -11.20 56.51 -23.27
CA GLN A 77 -12.30 57.39 -22.86
C GLN A 77 -11.84 58.86 -22.75
N ARG A 78 -10.69 59.13 -22.09
CA ARG A 78 -10.14 60.49 -21.99
C ARG A 78 -9.80 61.10 -23.35
N LYS A 79 -9.26 60.30 -24.28
CA LYS A 79 -8.99 60.76 -25.65
C LYS A 79 -10.30 61.07 -26.37
N PHE A 80 -11.27 60.17 -26.29
CA PHE A 80 -12.59 60.33 -26.90
C PHE A 80 -13.28 61.61 -26.43
N SER A 81 -13.26 61.93 -25.13
CA SER A 81 -13.82 63.19 -24.61
C SER A 81 -13.20 64.46 -25.22
N LYS A 82 -11.98 64.38 -25.76
CA LYS A 82 -11.27 65.52 -26.38
C LYS A 82 -11.40 65.54 -27.90
N SER A 83 -11.36 64.39 -28.55
CA SER A 83 -11.35 64.27 -30.02
C SER A 83 -12.71 63.95 -30.63
N ASN A 84 -13.64 63.42 -29.85
CA ASN A 84 -14.92 62.84 -30.29
C ASN A 84 -14.76 61.72 -31.34
N ASN A 85 -13.58 61.08 -31.42
CA ASN A 85 -13.28 60.01 -32.37
C ASN A 85 -13.88 58.68 -31.89
N LEU A 86 -15.11 58.39 -32.32
CA LEU A 86 -15.85 57.20 -31.92
C LEU A 86 -15.21 55.90 -32.43
N ASP A 87 -14.60 55.92 -33.61
CA ASP A 87 -14.02 54.72 -34.23
C ASP A 87 -12.81 54.21 -33.45
N GLU A 88 -11.94 55.10 -32.97
CA GLU A 88 -10.79 54.73 -32.12
C GLU A 88 -11.26 54.13 -30.78
N LEU A 89 -12.28 54.73 -30.15
CA LEU A 89 -12.85 54.18 -28.91
C LEU A 89 -13.46 52.80 -29.13
N ARG A 90 -14.22 52.64 -30.22
CA ARG A 90 -14.84 51.36 -30.57
C ARG A 90 -13.80 50.27 -30.83
N LEU A 91 -12.71 50.60 -31.52
CA LEU A 91 -11.61 49.68 -31.76
C LEU A 91 -10.98 49.20 -30.45
N THR A 92 -10.60 50.12 -29.55
CA THR A 92 -10.02 49.75 -28.25
C THR A 92 -10.97 48.90 -27.41
N LEU A 93 -12.27 49.22 -27.39
CA LEU A 93 -13.24 48.40 -26.66
C LEU A 93 -13.38 47.00 -27.25
N THR A 94 -13.34 46.87 -28.57
CA THR A 94 -13.41 45.57 -29.25
C THR A 94 -12.20 44.70 -28.90
N GLU A 95 -10.98 45.25 -28.96
CA GLU A 95 -9.76 44.55 -28.56
C GLU A 95 -9.82 44.08 -27.10
N ILE A 96 -10.34 44.91 -26.20
CA ILE A 96 -10.48 44.56 -24.79
C ILE A 96 -11.50 43.43 -24.58
N PHE A 97 -12.60 43.41 -25.34
CA PHE A 97 -13.54 42.29 -25.28
C PHE A 97 -12.90 40.98 -25.74
N GLU A 98 -12.10 41.00 -26.80
CA GLU A 98 -11.33 39.83 -27.23
C GLU A 98 -10.35 39.34 -26.16
N ASP A 99 -9.64 40.25 -25.50
CA ASP A 99 -8.72 39.91 -24.42
C ASP A 99 -9.46 39.37 -23.18
N ILE A 100 -10.64 39.91 -22.84
CA ILE A 100 -11.49 39.36 -21.78
C ILE A 100 -11.88 37.92 -22.09
N ASP A 101 -12.28 37.62 -23.32
CA ASP A 101 -12.68 36.26 -23.70
C ASP A 101 -11.49 35.30 -23.65
N ARG A 102 -10.29 35.74 -24.04
CA ARG A 102 -9.05 34.97 -23.84
C ARG A 102 -8.78 34.68 -22.36
N LEU A 103 -8.95 35.66 -21.47
CA LEU A 103 -8.76 35.46 -20.04
C LEU A 103 -9.79 34.51 -19.44
N LYS A 104 -11.05 34.55 -19.90
CA LYS A 104 -12.08 33.57 -19.48
C LYS A 104 -11.69 32.15 -19.88
N LEU A 105 -11.27 31.94 -21.12
CA LEU A 105 -10.80 30.63 -21.58
C LEU A 105 -9.61 30.12 -20.77
N ALA A 106 -8.66 31.00 -20.44
CA ALA A 106 -7.55 30.65 -19.56
C ALA A 106 -8.03 30.27 -18.14
N ASN A 107 -9.01 30.99 -17.61
CA ASN A 107 -9.61 30.70 -16.31
C ASN A 107 -10.33 29.35 -16.27
N ASP A 108 -11.07 29.02 -17.34
CA ASP A 108 -11.78 27.74 -17.44
C ASP A 108 -10.78 26.58 -17.42
N LYS A 109 -9.67 26.69 -18.17
CA LYS A 109 -8.59 25.70 -18.13
C LYS A 109 -8.00 25.53 -16.73
N ILE A 110 -7.72 26.62 -16.03
CA ILE A 110 -7.21 26.57 -14.64
C ILE A 110 -8.21 25.87 -13.71
N SER A 111 -9.50 26.13 -13.93
CA SER A 111 -10.58 25.51 -13.15
C SER A 111 -10.64 24.01 -13.39
N ASP A 112 -10.46 23.56 -14.64
CA ASP A 112 -10.37 22.15 -15.00
C ASP A 112 -9.15 21.48 -14.33
N ASP A 113 -7.98 22.11 -14.39
CA ASP A 113 -6.75 21.61 -13.77
C ASP A 113 -6.90 21.45 -12.25
N ILE A 114 -7.51 22.43 -11.56
CA ILE A 114 -7.83 22.33 -10.12
C ILE A 114 -8.87 21.24 -9.85
N SER A 115 -9.88 21.10 -10.72
CA SER A 115 -10.92 20.08 -10.57
C SER A 115 -10.33 18.67 -10.57
N LEU A 116 -9.31 18.40 -11.40
CA LEU A 116 -8.63 17.11 -11.44
C LEU A 116 -7.90 16.79 -10.13
N VAL A 117 -7.38 17.80 -9.44
CA VAL A 117 -6.74 17.64 -8.11
C VAL A 117 -7.77 17.41 -7.00
N LEU A 118 -8.91 18.10 -7.07
CA LEU A 118 -10.01 17.95 -6.11
C LEU A 118 -10.73 16.61 -6.27
N HIS A 119 -10.81 16.12 -7.49
CA HIS A 119 -11.48 14.87 -7.86
C HIS A 119 -10.49 13.90 -8.53
N PRO A 120 -9.49 13.41 -7.77
CA PRO A 120 -8.51 12.48 -8.32
C PRO A 120 -9.17 11.13 -8.59
N ASN A 121 -8.61 10.37 -9.54
CA ASN A 121 -9.01 8.99 -9.80
C ASN A 121 -8.79 8.07 -8.58
N MET A 122 -7.85 8.42 -7.71
CA MET A 122 -7.62 7.75 -6.43
C MET A 122 -7.25 8.80 -5.38
N SER A 123 -8.04 8.85 -4.32
CA SER A 123 -7.82 9.67 -3.16
C SER A 123 -6.81 9.05 -2.20
N ALA A 124 -6.27 9.86 -1.29
CA ALA A 124 -5.40 9.40 -0.21
C ALA A 124 -6.13 8.41 0.73
N VAL A 125 -7.44 8.54 0.87
CA VAL A 125 -8.26 7.58 1.63
C VAL A 125 -8.22 6.23 0.92
N GLU A 126 -8.48 6.21 -0.38
CA GLU A 126 -8.41 4.97 -1.18
C GLU A 126 -6.98 4.39 -1.21
N SER A 127 -5.92 5.22 -1.19
CA SER A 127 -4.55 4.73 -1.03
C SER A 127 -4.33 4.02 0.31
N ILE A 128 -4.89 4.54 1.41
CA ILE A 128 -4.83 3.91 2.73
C ILE A 128 -5.66 2.62 2.78
N GLU A 129 -6.86 2.65 2.19
CA GLU A 129 -7.72 1.46 2.09
C GLU A 129 -7.04 0.34 1.32
N ARG A 130 -6.40 0.68 0.19
CA ARG A 130 -5.60 -0.27 -0.59
C ARG A 130 -4.42 -0.81 0.22
N PHE A 131 -3.68 0.04 0.92
CA PHE A 131 -2.59 -0.37 1.81
C PHE A 131 -3.07 -1.37 2.88
N ALA A 132 -4.20 -1.09 3.53
CA ALA A 132 -4.80 -1.96 4.53
C ALA A 132 -5.28 -3.29 3.92
N SER A 133 -5.92 -3.24 2.74
CA SER A 133 -6.34 -4.44 2.01
C SER A 133 -5.15 -5.33 1.62
N ASP A 134 -4.04 -4.73 1.19
CA ASP A 134 -2.82 -5.47 0.85
C ASP A 134 -2.20 -6.09 2.11
N LEU A 135 -2.15 -5.36 3.24
CA LEU A 135 -1.71 -5.92 4.53
C LEU A 135 -2.55 -7.12 4.97
N GLN A 136 -3.88 -7.02 4.84
CA GLN A 136 -4.77 -8.13 5.19
C GLN A 136 -4.52 -9.35 4.30
N ARG A 137 -4.24 -9.15 3.00
CA ARG A 137 -3.86 -10.25 2.11
C ARG A 137 -2.53 -10.86 2.50
N PHE A 138 -1.51 -10.05 2.82
CA PHE A 138 -0.21 -10.56 3.25
C PHE A 138 -0.32 -11.36 4.55
N ALA A 139 -1.13 -10.89 5.51
CA ALA A 139 -1.37 -11.60 6.76
C ALA A 139 -1.86 -13.04 6.54
N GLY A 140 -2.74 -13.28 5.56
CA GLY A 140 -3.17 -14.64 5.21
C GLY A 140 -2.03 -15.54 4.69
N THR A 141 -1.09 -14.97 3.93
CA THR A 141 0.11 -15.70 3.47
C THR A 141 1.08 -15.97 4.62
N TRP A 142 1.32 -14.98 5.47
CA TRP A 142 2.20 -15.11 6.64
C TRP A 142 1.66 -16.12 7.65
N GLU A 143 0.35 -16.11 7.89
CA GLU A 143 -0.33 -17.08 8.76
C GLU A 143 -0.13 -18.52 8.24
N ARG A 144 -0.23 -18.73 6.92
CA ARG A 144 0.01 -20.05 6.34
C ARG A 144 1.42 -20.55 6.62
N LEU A 145 2.44 -19.72 6.43
CA LEU A 145 3.83 -20.08 6.74
C LEU A 145 4.05 -20.31 8.24
N ALA A 146 3.38 -19.53 9.10
CA ALA A 146 3.42 -19.76 10.54
C ALA A 146 2.81 -21.12 10.91
N ARG A 147 1.71 -21.52 10.26
CA ARG A 147 1.11 -22.85 10.44
C ARG A 147 2.03 -23.97 9.96
N ASP A 148 2.80 -23.76 8.89
CA ASP A 148 3.80 -24.73 8.43
C ASP A 148 4.93 -24.91 9.47
N ILE A 149 5.32 -23.84 10.17
CA ILE A 149 6.27 -23.91 11.30
C ILE A 149 5.65 -24.72 12.46
N ASP A 150 4.42 -24.41 12.87
CA ASP A 150 3.74 -25.12 13.95
C ASP A 150 3.55 -26.61 13.63
N GLN A 151 3.22 -26.93 12.37
CA GLN A 151 3.13 -28.32 11.91
C GLN A 151 4.49 -29.01 11.96
N SER A 152 5.56 -28.35 11.50
CA SER A 152 6.91 -28.90 11.55
C SER A 152 7.38 -29.16 12.99
N ILE A 153 7.00 -28.32 13.96
CA ILE A 153 7.26 -28.54 15.38
C ILE A 153 6.45 -29.73 15.89
N THR A 154 5.17 -29.81 15.52
CA THR A 154 4.30 -30.94 15.90
C THR A 154 4.87 -32.26 15.41
N ASP A 155 5.32 -32.32 14.16
CA ASP A 155 5.93 -33.51 13.55
C ASP A 155 7.26 -33.91 14.22
N LEU A 156 7.98 -32.95 14.81
CA LEU A 156 9.21 -33.18 15.59
C LEU A 156 8.91 -33.70 17.01
N CYS A 157 7.74 -33.39 17.55
CA CYS A 157 7.30 -33.78 18.88
C CYS A 157 6.56 -35.12 18.93
N ASP A 158 6.49 -35.86 17.80
CA ASP A 158 5.84 -37.17 17.72
C ASP A 158 6.35 -38.10 18.83
N ASP A 159 5.46 -38.47 19.75
CA ASP A 159 5.75 -39.17 21.01
C ASP A 159 5.60 -40.70 20.89
N GLN A 160 5.42 -41.19 19.66
CA GLN A 160 5.20 -42.60 19.40
C GLN A 160 6.38 -43.45 19.90
N ASP A 161 6.04 -44.50 20.64
CA ASP A 161 7.02 -45.48 21.08
C ASP A 161 7.80 -46.04 19.88
N PRO A 162 9.13 -46.22 20.01
CA PRO A 162 9.91 -46.87 18.97
C PRO A 162 9.29 -48.22 18.62
N SER A 163 9.05 -48.47 17.33
CA SER A 163 8.53 -49.75 16.83
C SER A 163 9.32 -50.96 17.35
N GLU A 164 10.63 -50.78 17.50
CA GLU A 164 11.58 -51.76 18.01
C GLU A 164 11.33 -52.10 19.48
N LEU A 165 10.81 -51.15 20.27
CA LEU A 165 10.40 -51.37 21.66
C LEU A 165 9.11 -52.20 21.69
N ILE A 166 8.14 -51.87 20.84
CA ILE A 166 6.90 -52.65 20.67
C ILE A 166 7.22 -54.08 20.20
N ASP A 167 8.10 -54.23 19.21
CA ASP A 167 8.53 -55.52 18.69
C ASP A 167 9.26 -56.35 19.77
N LEU A 168 10.08 -55.70 20.60
CA LEU A 168 10.75 -56.35 21.74
C LEU A 168 9.74 -56.82 22.80
N GLU A 169 8.75 -56.01 23.14
CA GLU A 169 7.67 -56.39 24.05
C GLU A 169 6.87 -57.59 23.50
N GLN A 170 6.51 -57.56 22.21
CA GLN A 170 5.83 -58.66 21.55
C GLN A 170 6.69 -59.93 21.54
N TYR A 171 7.99 -59.82 21.26
CA TYR A 171 8.91 -60.96 21.30
C TYR A 171 8.98 -61.59 22.70
N ILE A 172 9.13 -60.78 23.75
CA ILE A 172 9.15 -61.23 25.14
C ILE A 172 7.85 -61.96 25.51
N SER A 173 6.70 -61.39 25.11
CA SER A 173 5.38 -61.99 25.32
C SER A 173 5.23 -63.33 24.56
N ASN A 174 5.66 -63.39 23.31
CA ASN A 174 5.51 -64.58 22.46
C ASN A 174 6.37 -65.75 22.96
N GLN A 175 7.51 -65.48 23.60
CA GLN A 175 8.37 -66.51 24.20
C GLN A 175 7.92 -66.92 25.62
N GLY A 176 6.88 -66.28 26.18
CA GLY A 176 6.39 -66.56 27.53
C GLY A 176 7.32 -66.06 28.64
N PHE A 177 8.28 -65.19 28.31
CA PHE A 177 9.21 -64.60 29.28
C PHE A 177 8.55 -63.52 30.14
N ASP A 178 7.45 -62.95 29.68
CA ASP A 178 6.55 -62.08 30.44
C ASP A 178 6.16 -62.69 31.79
N LYS A 179 5.97 -64.02 31.86
CA LYS A 179 5.62 -64.76 33.08
C LYS A 179 6.75 -64.88 34.11
N LEU A 180 8.00 -64.69 33.68
CA LEU A 180 9.19 -64.74 34.54
C LEU A 180 9.49 -63.38 35.18
N VAL A 181 9.00 -62.30 34.55
CA VAL A 181 9.13 -60.95 35.06
C VAL A 181 7.89 -60.67 35.90
N GLY A 182 8.02 -60.69 37.23
CA GLY A 182 6.93 -60.36 38.16
C GLY A 182 6.52 -58.89 38.09
N ARG A 183 6.04 -58.41 36.95
CA ARG A 183 5.46 -57.07 36.81
C ARG A 183 4.09 -57.09 37.45
N SER A 184 3.99 -56.53 38.66
CA SER A 184 2.76 -55.88 39.10
C SER A 184 2.49 -54.76 38.10
N VAL A 185 1.64 -55.04 37.10
CA VAL A 185 1.18 -54.07 36.11
C VAL A 185 0.40 -53.02 36.89
N LYS A 186 1.06 -51.93 37.29
CA LYS A 186 0.35 -50.66 37.37
C LYS A 186 0.00 -50.33 35.93
N SER A 187 -1.26 -50.56 35.60
CA SER A 187 -1.92 -49.97 34.45
C SER A 187 -1.47 -48.52 34.36
N VAL A 188 -0.66 -48.22 33.35
CA VAL A 188 -0.55 -46.86 32.86
C VAL A 188 -1.90 -46.61 32.20
N GLU A 189 -2.87 -46.15 33.00
CA GLU A 189 -4.08 -45.53 32.49
C GLU A 189 -3.63 -44.35 31.65
N SER A 190 -4.00 -44.40 30.39
CA SER A 190 -3.88 -43.32 29.43
C SER A 190 -4.86 -42.21 29.84
N GLU A 191 -4.34 -41.06 30.23
CA GLU A 191 -5.04 -39.75 30.15
C GLU A 191 -4.40 -38.91 29.06
#